data_AF-A0A8H3TU82-F1
#
_entry.id   AF-A0A8H3TU82-F1
#
_cell.length_a   1.000
_cell.length_b   1.000
_cell.length_c   1.000
_cell.angle_alpha   90.00
_cell.angle_beta   90.00
_cell.angle_gamma   90.00
#
_symmetry.space_group_name_H-M   'P 1'
#
loop_
_entity.id
_entity.type
_entity.pdbx_description
1 polymer ?
#
loop_
_entity_poly.entity_id
_entity_poly.type
_entity_poly.pdbx_seq_one_letter_code
_entity_poly.pdbx_strand_id
1 'polypeptide(L)'
;MKPLGHAMARGKGLTLQHFMLQSEISKSYRQAVRATRALPDISTRRETLDFLRIDLEKLRGVSDISTIRSTLADFNRNNKHFIPSLGLSSAGMVDQKPPRLIGQKIPRHQTLVRRFFA
;
A
#
# COMPACT_ATOMS: atom_id res chain seq x y z
N MET A 1 -32.69 44.41 -4.49
CA MET A 1 -32.02 43.83 -5.69
C MET A 1 -31.37 42.51 -5.29
N LYS A 2 -31.80 41.38 -5.87
CA LYS A 2 -31.16 40.06 -5.68
C LYS A 2 -30.29 39.78 -6.90
N PRO A 3 -29.00 39.46 -6.77
CA PRO A 3 -28.23 39.06 -7.94
C PRO A 3 -28.61 37.64 -8.34
N LEU A 4 -29.12 37.51 -9.56
CA LEU A 4 -29.24 36.28 -10.34
C LEU A 4 -27.83 35.85 -10.77
N GLY A 5 -27.16 35.09 -9.91
CA GLY A 5 -25.86 34.46 -10.16
C GLY A 5 -26.04 33.05 -10.70
N HIS A 6 -26.48 32.96 -11.95
CA HIS A 6 -26.40 31.84 -12.90
C HIS A 6 -25.88 30.50 -12.35
N ALA A 7 -26.80 29.55 -12.32
CA ALA A 7 -26.56 28.13 -12.25
C ALA A 7 -25.36 27.71 -13.12
N MET A 8 -24.23 27.44 -12.47
CA MET A 8 -23.20 26.58 -13.05
C MET A 8 -23.69 25.14 -12.91
N ALA A 9 -24.67 24.77 -13.74
CA ALA A 9 -24.93 23.39 -14.11
C ALA A 9 -23.72 22.89 -14.92
N ARG A 10 -22.56 22.76 -14.27
CA ARG A 10 -21.41 22.04 -14.80
C ARG A 10 -21.82 20.57 -14.79
N GLY A 11 -21.95 19.97 -15.98
CA GLY A 11 -22.33 18.57 -16.14
C GLY A 11 -21.53 17.68 -15.19
N LYS A 12 -22.14 16.55 -14.77
CA LYS A 12 -21.55 15.48 -13.93
C LYS A 12 -20.06 15.27 -14.24
N GLY A 13 -19.22 16.03 -13.56
CA GLY A 13 -17.82 16.20 -13.90
C GLY A 13 -16.99 15.84 -12.69
N LEU A 14 -15.81 15.28 -12.93
CA LEU A 14 -14.88 14.89 -11.87
C LEU A 14 -14.50 16.13 -11.05
N THR A 15 -14.84 16.10 -9.76
CA THR A 15 -14.46 17.13 -8.80
C THR A 15 -13.06 16.85 -8.24
N LEU A 16 -12.43 17.85 -7.60
CA LEU A 16 -11.15 17.67 -6.90
C LEU A 16 -11.14 16.47 -5.94
N GLN A 17 -12.27 16.21 -5.27
CA GLN A 17 -12.40 15.08 -4.36
C GLN A 17 -12.20 13.73 -5.05
N HIS A 18 -12.60 13.59 -6.32
CA HIS A 18 -12.38 12.37 -7.10
C HIS A 18 -10.88 12.13 -7.31
N PHE A 19 -10.13 13.18 -7.65
CA PHE A 19 -8.67 13.09 -7.83
C PHE A 19 -7.96 12.75 -6.52
N MET A 20 -8.38 13.36 -5.40
CA MET A 20 -7.83 13.03 -4.08
C MET A 20 -8.09 11.56 -3.73
N LEU A 21 -9.31 11.07 -3.92
CA LEU A 21 -9.66 9.66 -3.66
C LEU A 21 -8.89 8.70 -4.57
N GLN A 22 -8.73 9.03 -5.86
CA GLN A 22 -7.95 8.22 -6.79
C GLN A 22 -6.47 8.12 -6.37
N SER A 23 -5.90 9.22 -5.86
CA SER A 23 -4.53 9.24 -5.33
C SER A 23 -4.40 8.35 -4.08
N GLU A 24 -5.41 8.35 -3.21
CA GLU A 24 -5.45 7.56 -1.99
C GLU A 24 -5.61 6.06 -2.29
N ILE A 25 -6.53 5.71 -3.21
CA ILE A 25 -6.67 4.33 -3.71
C ILE A 25 -5.34 3.82 -4.28
N SER A 26 -4.69 4.62 -5.13
CA SER A 26 -3.41 4.24 -5.73
C SER A 26 -2.32 4.04 -4.68
N LYS A 27 -2.31 4.85 -3.61
CA LYS A 27 -1.39 4.71 -2.49
C LYS A 27 -1.67 3.42 -1.71
N SER A 28 -2.91 3.19 -1.29
CA SER A 28 -3.30 2.00 -0.54
C SER A 28 -3.03 0.71 -1.33
N TYR A 29 -3.37 0.68 -2.61
CA TYR A 29 -3.09 -0.48 -3.47
C TYR A 29 -1.60 -0.79 -3.56
N ARG A 30 -0.76 0.23 -3.81
CA ARG A 30 0.71 0.04 -3.84
C ARG A 30 1.26 -0.45 -2.51
N GLN A 31 0.70 -0.02 -1.39
CA GLN A 31 1.10 -0.51 -0.07
C GLN A 31 0.76 -2.00 0.09
N ALA A 32 -0.46 -2.40 -0.28
CA ALA A 32 -0.88 -3.80 -0.24
C ALA A 32 -0.02 -4.68 -1.16
N VAL A 33 0.23 -4.26 -2.40
CA VAL A 33 1.12 -4.96 -3.35
C VAL A 33 2.55 -5.10 -2.83
N ARG A 34 3.07 -4.12 -2.09
CA ARG A 34 4.40 -4.23 -1.48
C ARG A 34 4.41 -5.25 -0.35
N ALA A 35 3.35 -5.33 0.45
CA ALA A 35 3.22 -6.33 1.51
C ALA A 35 3.20 -7.75 0.94
N THR A 36 2.53 -7.99 -0.20
CA THR A 36 2.47 -9.35 -0.80
C THR A 36 3.83 -9.86 -1.30
N ARG A 37 4.83 -8.99 -1.49
CA ARG A 37 6.20 -9.41 -1.88
C ARG A 37 6.87 -10.28 -0.83
N ALA A 38 6.46 -10.18 0.43
CA ALA A 38 6.97 -11.01 1.52
C ALA A 38 6.48 -12.47 1.45
N LEU A 39 5.47 -12.78 0.64
CA LEU A 39 5.01 -14.17 0.44
C LEU A 39 6.07 -14.95 -0.35
N PRO A 40 6.50 -16.14 0.12
CA PRO A 40 7.52 -16.94 -0.56
C PRO A 40 6.98 -17.61 -1.83
N ASP A 41 5.74 -18.08 -1.81
CA ASP A 41 5.12 -18.80 -2.94
C ASP A 41 4.55 -17.83 -3.99
N ILE A 42 4.83 -18.14 -5.27
CA ILE A 42 4.44 -17.30 -6.41
C ILE A 42 2.95 -17.47 -6.72
N SER A 43 2.40 -18.68 -6.63
CA SER A 43 0.96 -18.94 -6.83
C SER A 43 0.13 -18.18 -5.81
N THR A 44 0.44 -18.35 -4.53
CA THR A 44 -0.23 -17.66 -3.42
C THR A 44 -0.14 -16.15 -3.56
N ARG A 45 1.02 -15.62 -3.99
CA ARG A 45 1.19 -14.18 -4.23
C ARG A 45 0.26 -13.68 -5.34
N ARG A 46 0.12 -14.42 -6.45
CA ARG A 46 -0.78 -14.05 -7.56
C ARG A 46 -2.24 -14.05 -7.09
N GLU A 47 -2.67 -15.12 -6.43
CA GLU A 47 -4.02 -15.21 -5.89
C GLU A 47 -4.32 -14.07 -4.91
N THR A 48 -3.36 -13.72 -4.05
CA THR A 48 -3.49 -12.60 -3.12
C THR A 48 -3.62 -11.26 -3.86
N LEU A 49 -2.84 -11.06 -4.92
CA LEU A 49 -2.92 -9.84 -5.73
C LEU A 49 -4.27 -9.74 -6.46
N ASP A 50 -4.78 -10.86 -6.97
CA ASP A 50 -6.08 -10.93 -7.62
C ASP A 50 -7.21 -10.65 -6.62
N PHE A 51 -7.15 -11.24 -5.44
CA PHE A 51 -8.08 -10.95 -4.34
C PHE A 51 -8.12 -9.46 -3.99
N LEU A 52 -6.96 -8.82 -3.82
CA LEU A 52 -6.87 -7.38 -3.54
C LEU A 52 -7.40 -6.51 -4.69
N ARG A 53 -7.34 -7.00 -5.92
CA ARG A 53 -7.76 -6.27 -7.11
C ARG A 53 -9.29 -6.24 -7.26
N ILE A 54 -9.98 -7.31 -6.86
CA ILE A 54 -11.45 -7.43 -6.96
C ILE A 54 -12.19 -6.24 -6.33
N ASP A 55 -11.75 -5.81 -5.15
CA ASP A 55 -12.42 -4.70 -4.44
C ASP A 55 -12.26 -3.36 -5.14
N LEU A 56 -11.11 -3.12 -5.79
CA LEU A 56 -10.85 -1.89 -6.52
C LEU A 56 -11.46 -1.92 -7.92
N GLU A 57 -11.63 -3.09 -8.53
CA GLU A 57 -12.32 -3.21 -9.82
C GLU A 57 -13.79 -2.83 -9.75
N LYS A 58 -14.45 -3.01 -8.59
CA LYS A 58 -15.82 -2.52 -8.33
C LYS A 58 -15.94 -1.00 -8.46
N LEU A 59 -14.84 -0.25 -8.29
CA LEU A 59 -14.82 1.21 -8.43
C LEU A 59 -14.65 1.68 -9.88
N ARG A 60 -14.45 0.76 -10.84
CA ARG A 60 -14.25 1.11 -12.24
C ARG A 60 -15.52 1.75 -12.81
N GLY A 61 -15.43 3.03 -13.17
CA GLY A 61 -16.56 3.79 -13.72
C GLY A 61 -17.53 4.36 -12.69
N VAL A 62 -17.26 4.16 -11.39
CA VAL A 62 -18.04 4.77 -10.31
C VAL A 62 -17.61 6.23 -10.15
N SER A 63 -18.60 7.13 -10.13
CA SER A 63 -18.42 8.57 -9.90
C SER A 63 -19.08 9.05 -8.60
N ASP A 64 -19.73 8.17 -7.84
CA ASP A 64 -20.26 8.53 -6.54
C ASP A 64 -19.15 8.53 -5.48
N ILE A 65 -18.91 9.72 -4.92
CA ILE A 65 -17.88 9.97 -3.89
C ILE A 65 -18.16 9.15 -2.62
N SER A 66 -19.43 8.99 -2.24
CA SER A 66 -19.80 8.26 -1.02
C SER A 66 -19.42 6.79 -1.15
N THR A 67 -19.79 6.17 -2.28
CA THR A 67 -19.42 4.80 -2.63
C THR A 67 -17.91 4.61 -2.64
N ILE A 68 -17.17 5.49 -3.35
CA ILE A 68 -15.70 5.40 -3.42
C ILE A 68 -15.07 5.45 -2.02
N ARG A 69 -15.54 6.35 -1.16
CA ARG A 69 -15.05 6.48 0.22
C ARG A 69 -15.33 5.24 1.06
N SER A 70 -16.55 4.70 0.99
CA SER A 70 -16.91 3.51 1.75
C SER A 70 -16.06 2.31 1.34
N THR A 71 -15.96 2.05 0.04
CA THR A 71 -15.14 0.93 -0.48
C THR A 71 -13.68 1.09 -0.13
N LEU A 72 -13.11 2.30 -0.20
CA LEU A 72 -11.74 2.55 0.20
C LEU A 72 -11.53 2.32 1.71
N ALA A 73 -12.48 2.73 2.55
CA ALA A 73 -12.43 2.48 3.99
C ALA A 73 -12.45 0.98 4.29
N ASP A 74 -13.32 0.23 3.61
CA ASP A 74 -13.43 -1.22 3.77
C ASP A 74 -12.17 -1.94 3.26
N PHE A 75 -11.62 -1.54 2.12
CA PHE A 75 -10.34 -2.03 1.61
C PHE A 75 -9.19 -1.79 2.61
N ASN A 76 -9.09 -0.59 3.16
CA ASN A 76 -8.07 -0.25 4.15
C ASN A 76 -8.22 -1.05 5.45
N ARG A 77 -9.46 -1.28 5.90
CA ARG A 77 -9.76 -2.15 7.06
C ARG A 77 -9.33 -3.59 6.77
N ASN A 78 -9.74 -4.13 5.62
CA ASN A 78 -9.37 -5.48 5.20
C ASN A 78 -7.85 -5.66 5.19
N ASN A 79 -7.12 -4.74 4.55
CA ASN A 79 -5.65 -4.74 4.55
C ASN A 79 -5.04 -4.70 5.95
N LYS A 80 -5.62 -3.92 6.87
CA LYS A 80 -5.12 -3.82 8.26
C LYS A 80 -5.27 -5.15 9.01
N HIS A 81 -6.30 -5.94 8.72
CA HIS A 81 -6.50 -7.25 9.36
C HIS A 81 -5.70 -8.36 8.66
N PHE A 82 -5.65 -8.32 7.34
CA PHE A 82 -5.09 -9.39 6.50
C PHE A 82 -3.56 -9.35 6.38
N ILE A 83 -2.95 -8.16 6.25
CA ILE A 83 -1.49 -8.05 6.08
C ILE A 83 -0.73 -8.61 7.30
N PRO A 84 -1.12 -8.30 8.55
CA PRO A 84 -0.46 -8.88 9.72
C PRO A 84 -0.72 -10.38 9.86
N SER A 85 -1.92 -10.87 9.53
CA SER A 85 -2.25 -12.30 9.67
C SER A 85 -1.42 -13.19 8.75
N LEU A 86 -0.99 -12.68 7.60
CA LEU A 86 -0.08 -13.38 6.69
C LEU A 86 1.41 -13.27 7.08
N GLY A 87 1.74 -12.63 8.21
CA GLY A 87 3.13 -12.40 8.61
C GLY A 87 3.90 -11.44 7.69
N LEU A 88 3.19 -10.69 6.83
CA LEU A 88 3.76 -9.84 5.78
C LEU A 88 4.07 -8.41 6.25
N SER A 89 3.80 -8.11 7.53
CA SER A 89 4.26 -6.86 8.10
C SER A 89 5.79 -6.83 8.02
N SER A 90 6.37 -5.69 7.65
CA SER A 90 7.81 -5.49 7.56
C SER A 90 8.57 -5.76 8.87
N ALA A 91 7.85 -5.92 9.99
CA ALA A 91 8.40 -6.34 11.27
C ALA A 91 8.57 -7.87 11.39
N GLY A 92 7.80 -8.68 10.65
CA GLY A 92 7.85 -10.14 10.69
C GLY A 92 8.98 -10.77 9.88
N MET A 93 9.57 -10.03 8.93
CA MET A 93 10.66 -10.52 8.06
C MET A 93 12.07 -10.02 8.46
N VAL A 94 12.23 -9.43 9.66
CA VAL A 94 13.55 -8.96 10.12
C VAL A 94 14.28 -9.96 11.03
N ASP A 95 13.65 -11.04 11.50
CA ASP A 95 14.35 -11.94 12.42
C ASP A 95 13.99 -13.42 12.29
N GLN A 96 14.59 -14.08 11.30
CA GLN A 96 15.15 -15.41 11.54
C GLN A 96 16.67 -15.29 11.68
N LYS A 97 17.15 -14.40 12.56
CA LYS A 97 18.45 -14.65 13.16
C LYS A 97 18.22 -15.79 14.16
N PRO A 98 18.92 -16.92 14.06
CA PRO A 98 18.86 -17.92 15.12
C PRO A 98 19.20 -17.24 16.45
N PRO A 99 18.56 -17.62 17.58
CA PRO A 99 18.74 -16.93 18.84
C PRO A 99 20.23 -16.81 19.11
N ARG A 100 20.75 -15.57 19.06
CA ARG A 100 22.15 -15.34 19.40
C ARG A 100 22.24 -15.57 20.88
N LEU A 101 22.86 -16.68 21.25
CA LEU A 101 23.27 -16.95 22.61
C LEU A 101 24.04 -15.72 23.10
N ILE A 102 23.56 -15.14 24.18
CA ILE A 102 24.17 -13.99 24.87
C ILE A 102 25.63 -14.36 25.14
N GLY A 103 26.58 -13.77 24.38
CA GLY A 103 28.01 -14.03 24.55
C GLY A 103 28.91 -14.01 23.32
N GLN A 104 28.39 -14.05 22.08
CA GLN A 104 29.28 -14.01 20.91
C GLN A 104 29.74 -12.58 20.57
N LYS A 105 30.99 -12.27 20.95
CA LYS A 105 31.70 -11.03 20.58
C LYS A 105 31.84 -10.93 19.05
N ILE A 106 31.50 -9.76 18.51
CA ILE A 106 31.75 -9.39 17.11
C ILE A 106 33.27 -9.21 16.94
N PRO A 107 33.95 -9.95 16.04
CA PRO A 107 35.36 -9.68 15.76
C PRO A 107 35.46 -8.35 15.00
N ARG A 108 36.05 -7.34 15.63
CA ARG A 108 36.49 -6.12 14.95
C ARG A 108 37.81 -6.42 14.24
N HIS A 109 37.75 -6.64 12.93
CA HIS A 109 38.87 -6.55 12.00
C HIS A 109 38.30 -5.94 10.72
N GLN A 110 38.86 -4.98 10.02
CA GLN A 110 39.94 -4.00 10.20
C GLN A 110 39.75 -3.12 8.95
N THR A 111 39.58 -1.81 9.11
CA THR A 111 39.42 -0.88 7.99
C THR A 111 40.72 -0.87 7.17
N LEU A 112 40.74 -1.55 6.02
CA LEU A 112 41.86 -1.50 5.08
C LEU A 112 41.62 -0.36 4.09
N VAL A 113 42.24 0.78 4.38
CA VAL A 113 42.44 1.90 3.47
C VAL A 113 43.46 1.49 2.41
N ARG A 114 43.11 1.58 1.12
CA ARG A 114 44.06 1.67 -0.03
C ARG A 114 43.26 2.07 -1.27
N ARG A 115 43.14 3.37 -1.58
CA ARG A 115 44.00 4.13 -2.52
C ARG A 115 44.37 3.34 -3.78
N PHE A 116 43.70 3.66 -4.90
CA PHE A 116 44.16 3.39 -6.26
C PHE A 116 43.95 4.67 -7.10
N PHE A 117 45.04 5.41 -7.32
CA PHE A 117 45.24 6.30 -8.45
C PHE A 117 46.75 6.33 -8.71
N ALA A 118 47.14 5.73 -9.84
CA ALA A 118 48.38 5.92 -10.58
C ALA A 118 48.10 5.45 -12.00
#